data_AF-A0A2L0EWQ8-F1
#
_entry.id   AF-A0A2L0EWQ8-F1
#
_cell.length_a   1.000
_cell.length_b   1.000
_cell.length_c   1.000
_cell.angle_alpha   90.00
_cell.angle_beta   90.00
_cell.angle_gamma   90.00
#
_symmetry.space_group_name_H-M   'P 1'
#
loop_
_entity.id
_entity.type
_entity.pdbx_description
1 polymer ?
#
loop_
_entity_poly.entity_id
_entity_poly.type
_entity_poly.pdbx_seq_one_letter_code
_entity_poly.pdbx_strand_id
1 'polypeptide(L)'
;MLMTESLAPASMAPDPSPGQGTPGGRGAARARRGGLLAAGALAALAAGACGGKVVVDGFAPEGAGGAGAASSATSSSAGSSASGSGTGGDVGEGGAPPIAPLVEEDFGEVSFGVPVGVELPPGTLGFTAIAELPTSPSTFDVIGIERIVGPGGRLHAAEYSIPGTMAFFYNHGIGTAAVPQTGTDAAVPFVPGMYWITLGDGGTGVAPGSARLKVWRRQTLDGRFHGGRIDINAFIAGDAISEAYLESALRTAYHGFVGLRIGQITFHHLGPEWEYVDEGAVPILLEQTAGAPGRPALNVVAVSEFGGDIALASGVTPSVPAVAVQHGTHLSGIVVSLFGEPTADTVILRHELGHLAGLFHTTEFEPDFGDPLDDTLRCDDVSLLESCPDYDNIMFPTGGDFSGTMTLQQATVVQASTFYRGIVEEGGGAADPLPADPGTPARRAPPPPGADAPGPAPGRGAWAATLPPRVATLLAGHFCGQSAATGTDFFALLGAAGGAELDPLLAVGRDPAAPVQVRARALAAAGRAAAAAHAAAPVARAVAELQALAADPRQPRRARLGAIQGIASASPAAARALAARLTADPDGVVERMAARAAR
;
A
#
# COMPACT_ATOMS: atom_id res chain seq x y z
N MET A 1 48.43 49.73 22.96
CA MET A 1 47.94 50.13 21.63
C MET A 1 46.48 49.71 21.58
N LEU A 2 45.59 50.56 22.10
CA LEU A 2 44.71 51.50 21.37
C LEU A 2 43.64 50.74 20.56
N MET A 3 42.31 50.93 20.64
CA MET A 3 41.30 51.61 21.49
C MET A 3 39.95 51.02 20.98
N THR A 4 39.08 50.43 21.80
CA THR A 4 37.80 50.95 22.39
C THR A 4 36.71 51.51 21.44
N GLU A 5 35.46 51.31 21.91
CA GLU A 5 34.13 51.87 21.52
C GLU A 5 33.26 50.91 20.66
N SER A 6 32.13 50.32 21.09
CA SER A 6 30.97 50.66 21.95
C SER A 6 30.16 51.87 21.49
N LEU A 7 28.88 51.64 21.12
CA LEU A 7 27.69 52.35 21.61
C LEU A 7 26.40 51.79 20.96
N ALA A 8 25.36 51.60 21.78
CA ALA A 8 23.94 51.49 21.42
C ALA A 8 23.24 52.84 21.76
N PRO A 9 21.89 52.94 21.87
CA PRO A 9 20.87 53.08 20.81
C PRO A 9 19.96 54.34 21.00
N ALA A 10 19.06 54.64 20.05
CA ALA A 10 17.85 55.50 20.22
C ALA A 10 16.92 55.28 19.00
N SER A 11 15.66 54.83 19.11
CA SER A 11 14.42 55.48 19.58
C SER A 11 14.04 56.78 18.85
N MET A 12 12.95 56.76 18.07
CA MET A 12 11.72 57.56 18.26
C MET A 12 10.84 57.60 16.99
N ALA A 13 9.54 57.37 17.17
CA ALA A 13 8.46 57.73 16.24
C ALA A 13 8.23 59.25 16.23
N PRO A 14 7.55 59.81 15.21
CA PRO A 14 6.16 60.25 15.45
C PRO A 14 5.20 60.19 14.24
N ASP A 15 3.91 60.10 14.55
CA ASP A 15 2.73 60.48 13.75
C ASP A 15 2.27 61.91 14.21
N PRO A 16 1.23 62.62 13.67
CA PRO A 16 0.40 62.43 12.46
C PRO A 16 0.02 63.72 11.65
N SER A 17 -0.60 63.53 10.45
CA SER A 17 -1.66 64.35 9.77
C SER A 17 -1.38 65.80 9.28
N PRO A 18 -2.26 66.47 8.45
CA PRO A 18 -3.38 66.04 7.58
C PRO A 18 -3.34 66.64 6.14
N GLY A 19 -4.19 66.16 5.21
CA GLY A 19 -4.38 66.81 3.90
C GLY A 19 -5.70 66.44 3.21
N GLN A 20 -6.59 67.42 3.08
CA GLN A 20 -7.93 67.37 2.47
C GLN A 20 -7.93 67.22 0.94
N GLY A 21 -8.99 66.61 0.39
CA GLY A 21 -9.33 66.72 -1.03
C GLY A 21 -10.47 65.82 -1.50
N THR A 22 -11.72 66.27 -1.36
CA THR A 22 -12.91 65.82 -2.15
C THR A 22 -12.91 66.51 -3.53
N PRO A 23 -13.45 65.92 -4.63
CA PRO A 23 -14.89 65.66 -4.76
C PRO A 23 -15.37 64.48 -5.63
N GLY A 24 -16.53 63.94 -5.26
CA GLY A 24 -17.70 63.74 -6.13
C GLY A 24 -17.66 62.69 -7.25
N GLY A 25 -18.49 61.65 -7.12
CA GLY A 25 -18.88 60.81 -8.26
C GLY A 25 -19.74 59.61 -7.89
N ARG A 26 -21.04 59.69 -8.19
CA ARG A 26 -22.06 58.64 -8.04
C ARG A 26 -21.72 57.40 -8.89
N GLY A 27 -22.02 56.20 -8.40
CA GLY A 27 -22.35 55.07 -9.29
C GLY A 27 -22.03 53.67 -8.77
N ALA A 28 -23.10 52.88 -8.57
CA ALA A 28 -23.18 51.42 -8.67
C ALA A 28 -22.38 50.56 -7.67
N ALA A 29 -23.12 50.00 -6.72
CA ALA A 29 -22.78 48.78 -6.02
C ALA A 29 -22.53 47.62 -7.01
N ARG A 30 -21.33 47.04 -6.97
CA ARG A 30 -21.07 45.70 -7.51
C ARG A 30 -20.10 45.01 -6.57
N ALA A 31 -20.64 44.12 -5.73
CA ALA A 31 -19.88 43.23 -4.89
C ALA A 31 -18.96 42.36 -5.78
N ARG A 32 -17.65 42.48 -5.59
CA ARG A 32 -16.67 41.47 -5.98
C ARG A 32 -16.11 40.87 -4.70
N ARG A 33 -16.67 39.74 -4.29
CA ARG A 33 -15.97 38.71 -3.51
C ARG A 33 -16.14 37.42 -4.29
N GLY A 34 -15.04 36.90 -4.80
CA GLY A 34 -15.00 35.67 -5.58
C GLY A 34 -13.57 35.39 -5.95
N GLY A 35 -12.98 34.38 -5.32
CA GLY A 35 -11.65 33.87 -5.64
C GLY A 35 -10.83 33.60 -4.39
N LEU A 36 -11.04 32.42 -3.79
CA LEU A 36 -10.08 31.62 -2.99
C LEU A 36 -10.84 30.53 -2.20
N LEU A 37 -11.44 29.55 -2.89
CA LEU A 37 -12.07 28.37 -2.26
C LEU A 37 -11.98 27.09 -3.12
N ALA A 38 -11.01 27.00 -4.04
CA ALA A 38 -10.91 25.85 -4.97
C ALA A 38 -9.62 25.03 -4.85
N ALA A 39 -8.77 25.30 -3.85
CA ALA A 39 -7.49 24.57 -3.69
C ALA A 39 -7.56 23.38 -2.71
N GLY A 40 -8.55 23.34 -1.79
CA GLY A 40 -8.65 22.26 -0.79
C GLY A 40 -9.22 20.94 -1.31
N ALA A 41 -10.08 20.97 -2.34
CA ALA A 41 -10.75 19.77 -2.82
C ALA A 41 -9.90 18.89 -3.77
N LEU A 42 -8.83 19.45 -4.37
CA LEU A 42 -7.94 18.66 -5.23
C LEU A 42 -6.89 17.86 -4.42
N ALA A 43 -6.57 18.27 -3.19
CA ALA A 43 -5.60 17.57 -2.34
C ALA A 43 -6.15 16.25 -1.79
N ALA A 44 -7.48 16.13 -1.60
CA ALA A 44 -8.11 14.91 -1.10
C ALA A 44 -8.09 13.76 -2.11
N LEU A 45 -8.14 14.04 -3.42
CA LEU A 45 -8.07 13.00 -4.46
C LEU A 45 -6.71 12.29 -4.52
N ALA A 46 -5.65 12.91 -4.00
CA ALA A 46 -4.31 12.32 -3.90
C ALA A 46 -4.07 11.50 -2.61
N ALA A 47 -5.10 11.30 -1.77
CA ALA A 47 -5.01 10.53 -0.52
C ALA A 47 -5.19 9.00 -0.71
N GLY A 48 -5.29 8.53 -1.96
CA GLY A 48 -5.85 7.22 -2.31
C GLY A 48 -4.95 5.98 -2.19
N ALA A 49 -3.68 6.09 -1.81
CA ALA A 49 -2.82 4.92 -1.62
C ALA A 49 -1.75 5.21 -0.56
N CYS A 50 -2.05 4.87 0.69
CA CYS A 50 -1.16 4.94 1.86
C CYS A 50 -0.27 6.20 1.98
N GLY A 51 -0.81 7.40 1.76
CA GLY A 51 -0.02 8.62 1.89
C GLY A 51 -0.77 9.86 1.43
N GLY A 52 -1.63 10.43 2.28
CA GLY A 52 -2.22 11.73 1.99
C GLY A 52 -1.13 12.80 1.89
N LYS A 53 -0.91 13.37 0.70
CA LYS A 53 -0.04 14.56 0.56
C LYS A 53 -0.66 15.74 1.29
N VAL A 54 0.01 16.24 2.34
CA VAL A 54 -0.22 17.59 2.89
C VAL A 54 1.07 18.39 2.77
N VAL A 55 0.96 19.61 2.21
CA VAL A 55 2.03 20.61 2.20
C VAL A 55 2.19 21.13 3.62
N VAL A 56 3.31 20.81 4.28
CA VAL A 56 3.67 21.39 5.57
C VAL A 56 4.55 22.62 5.32
N ASP A 57 4.09 23.80 5.73
CA ASP A 57 4.96 24.98 5.87
C ASP A 57 5.98 24.69 6.99
N GLY A 58 7.26 24.78 6.64
CA GLY A 58 8.37 24.27 7.43
C GLY A 58 8.43 24.75 8.87
N PHE A 59 8.51 23.79 9.80
CA PHE A 59 8.96 24.01 11.16
C PHE A 59 10.43 23.61 11.29
N ALA A 60 11.24 24.52 11.84
CA ALA A 60 12.63 24.27 12.17
C ALA A 60 12.71 23.34 13.40
N PRO A 61 13.57 22.31 13.41
CA PRO A 61 13.86 21.57 14.62
C PRO A 61 14.82 22.38 15.52
N GLU A 62 14.33 22.82 16.68
CA GLU A 62 15.19 23.15 17.81
C GLU A 62 15.66 21.86 18.50
N GLY A 63 16.92 21.86 18.93
CA GLY A 63 17.73 20.67 19.04
C GLY A 63 17.63 19.89 20.34
N ALA A 64 18.36 18.77 20.37
CA ALA A 64 18.74 18.10 21.61
C ALA A 64 20.06 17.36 21.40
N GLY A 65 21.09 17.80 22.12
CA GLY A 65 22.31 17.04 22.35
C GLY A 65 22.11 16.05 23.50
N GLY A 66 22.85 14.95 23.46
CA GLY A 66 22.90 13.99 24.56
C GLY A 66 23.62 12.71 24.18
N ALA A 67 24.94 12.70 24.35
CA ALA A 67 25.76 11.50 24.25
C ALA A 67 25.47 10.56 25.44
N GLY A 68 25.09 9.32 25.15
CA GLY A 68 24.85 8.26 26.13
C GLY A 68 25.62 6.99 25.74
N ALA A 69 26.39 6.47 26.68
CA ALA A 69 27.44 5.48 26.50
C ALA A 69 26.94 4.06 26.13
N ALA A 70 27.77 3.36 25.36
CA ALA A 70 27.64 1.95 25.04
C ALA A 70 27.91 1.06 26.27
N SER A 71 27.01 0.12 26.55
CA SER A 71 27.26 -1.01 27.45
C SER A 71 26.96 -2.31 26.72
N SER A 72 28.02 -3.07 26.45
CA SER A 72 28.03 -4.39 25.84
C SER A 72 27.50 -5.44 26.82
N ALA A 73 26.40 -6.10 26.46
CA ALA A 73 25.90 -7.27 27.16
C ALA A 73 26.11 -8.53 26.30
N THR A 74 26.81 -9.47 26.90
CA THR A 74 27.22 -10.78 26.41
C THR A 74 25.99 -11.68 26.19
N SER A 75 25.83 -12.24 25.00
CA SER A 75 24.82 -13.27 24.69
C SER A 75 25.36 -14.66 25.01
N SER A 76 24.68 -15.35 25.92
CA SER A 76 24.88 -16.77 26.23
C SER A 76 23.89 -17.63 25.46
N SER A 77 24.41 -18.58 24.72
CA SER A 77 23.69 -19.57 23.91
C SER A 77 23.12 -20.71 24.75
N ALA A 78 21.85 -21.02 24.52
CA ALA A 78 21.17 -22.28 24.85
C ALA A 78 20.04 -22.43 23.84
N GLY A 79 19.67 -23.59 23.32
CA GLY A 79 20.04 -24.97 23.53
C GLY A 79 18.99 -25.77 22.76
N SER A 80 19.42 -26.60 21.81
CA SER A 80 18.56 -27.39 20.94
C SER A 80 17.66 -28.32 21.75
N SER A 81 16.39 -28.48 21.37
CA SER A 81 15.54 -29.55 21.92
C SER A 81 14.62 -30.16 20.86
N ALA A 82 14.51 -31.47 20.99
CA ALA A 82 14.14 -32.47 20.01
C ALA A 82 12.66 -32.47 19.58
N SER A 83 12.49 -32.96 18.36
CA SER A 83 11.29 -33.52 17.74
C SER A 83 10.55 -34.55 18.59
N GLY A 84 9.23 -34.41 18.70
CA GLY A 84 8.31 -35.45 19.12
C GLY A 84 7.08 -35.49 18.21
N SER A 85 7.04 -36.44 17.28
CA SER A 85 5.86 -36.73 16.46
C SER A 85 4.86 -37.57 17.27
N GLY A 86 3.85 -36.93 17.84
CA GLY A 86 2.72 -37.58 18.51
C GLY A 86 1.48 -37.58 17.64
N THR A 87 1.07 -38.77 17.17
CA THR A 87 -0.22 -39.01 16.51
C THR A 87 -1.31 -39.00 17.59
N GLY A 88 -1.98 -37.86 17.79
CA GLY A 88 -3.07 -37.69 18.74
C GLY A 88 -4.42 -38.02 18.13
N GLY A 89 -5.09 -39.06 18.66
CA GLY A 89 -6.49 -39.37 18.38
C GLY A 89 -7.44 -38.43 19.14
N ASP A 90 -8.72 -38.45 18.72
CA ASP A 90 -9.87 -37.76 19.32
C ASP A 90 -9.84 -37.85 20.86
N VAL A 91 -9.49 -36.73 21.52
CA VAL A 91 -9.69 -36.55 22.95
C VAL A 91 -10.91 -35.66 23.12
N GLY A 92 -11.95 -36.23 23.74
CA GLY A 92 -13.23 -35.61 23.97
C GLY A 92 -13.16 -34.31 24.78
N GLU A 93 -14.08 -33.43 24.42
CA GLU A 93 -14.35 -32.09 24.92
C GLU A 93 -14.44 -32.03 26.45
N GLY A 94 -13.47 -31.35 27.07
CA GLY A 94 -13.56 -30.94 28.46
C GLY A 94 -12.56 -29.83 28.73
N GLY A 95 -13.04 -28.58 28.88
CA GLY A 95 -12.23 -27.52 29.48
C GLY A 95 -12.53 -26.13 28.95
N ALA A 96 -12.97 -25.24 29.85
CA ALA A 96 -13.06 -23.77 29.74
C ALA A 96 -13.80 -23.15 28.53
N PRO A 97 -14.41 -21.95 28.68
CA PRO A 97 -15.07 -21.29 27.57
C PRO A 97 -14.02 -20.93 26.51
N PRO A 98 -14.21 -21.30 25.22
CA PRO A 98 -13.35 -20.78 24.17
C PRO A 98 -13.58 -19.27 24.12
N ILE A 99 -12.58 -18.49 24.54
CA ILE A 99 -12.61 -17.04 24.29
C ILE A 99 -12.64 -16.83 22.77
N ALA A 100 -13.35 -15.81 22.29
CA ALA A 100 -13.29 -15.51 20.86
C ALA A 100 -11.88 -15.01 20.51
N PRO A 101 -11.18 -15.57 19.51
CA PRO A 101 -9.82 -15.14 19.14
C PRO A 101 -9.79 -13.75 18.51
N LEU A 102 -10.94 -13.23 18.07
CA LEU A 102 -11.11 -11.88 17.56
C LEU A 102 -12.36 -11.30 18.21
N VAL A 103 -12.21 -10.16 18.88
CA VAL A 103 -13.31 -9.48 19.60
C VAL A 103 -13.47 -8.08 19.05
N GLU A 104 -14.70 -7.71 18.73
CA GLU A 104 -15.11 -6.32 18.44
C GLU A 104 -15.60 -5.66 19.72
N GLU A 105 -15.11 -4.46 19.98
CA GLU A 105 -15.63 -3.53 20.98
C GLU A 105 -16.07 -2.25 20.26
N ASP A 106 -17.37 -1.96 20.30
CA ASP A 106 -17.97 -0.78 19.68
C ASP A 106 -18.21 0.30 20.73
N PHE A 107 -17.57 1.46 20.53
CA PHE A 107 -17.63 2.60 21.44
C PHE A 107 -18.67 3.63 20.99
N GLY A 108 -19.43 3.36 19.93
CA GLY A 108 -20.45 4.27 19.40
C GLY A 108 -19.85 5.54 18.80
N GLU A 109 -20.64 6.61 18.73
CA GLU A 109 -20.18 7.92 18.24
C GLU A 109 -19.29 8.62 19.26
N VAL A 110 -18.08 8.97 18.83
CA VAL A 110 -17.05 9.63 19.61
C VAL A 110 -16.76 10.99 18.98
N SER A 111 -16.75 12.04 19.81
CA SER A 111 -16.39 13.39 19.38
C SER A 111 -14.90 13.51 19.08
N PHE A 112 -14.55 14.24 18.02
CA PHE A 112 -13.15 14.48 17.68
C PHE A 112 -12.38 15.22 18.79
N GLY A 113 -11.10 14.91 18.94
CA GLY A 113 -10.24 15.44 20.00
C GLY A 113 -10.53 14.90 21.41
N VAL A 114 -11.58 14.10 21.60
CA VAL A 114 -11.91 13.49 22.90
C VAL A 114 -11.26 12.10 22.99
N PRO A 115 -10.35 11.86 23.97
CA PRO A 115 -9.76 10.54 24.15
C PRO A 115 -10.76 9.54 24.73
N VAL A 116 -10.80 8.35 24.13
CA VAL A 116 -11.60 7.20 24.59
C VAL A 116 -10.69 6.14 25.17
N GLY A 117 -10.99 5.70 26.39
CA GLY A 117 -10.26 4.63 27.07
C GLY A 117 -10.70 3.26 26.59
N VAL A 118 -9.74 2.42 26.23
CA VAL A 118 -9.92 1.04 25.77
C VAL A 118 -9.08 0.12 26.65
N GLU A 119 -9.73 -0.73 27.44
CA GLU A 119 -9.06 -1.67 28.33
C GLU A 119 -8.75 -2.98 27.59
N LEU A 120 -7.47 -3.26 27.37
CA LEU A 120 -7.03 -4.47 26.67
C LEU A 120 -6.50 -5.50 27.68
N PRO A 121 -7.15 -6.66 27.83
CA PRO A 121 -6.81 -7.63 28.85
C PRO A 121 -5.53 -8.40 28.51
N PRO A 122 -4.92 -9.08 29.50
CA PRO A 122 -3.89 -10.09 29.26
C PRO A 122 -4.35 -11.12 28.22
N GLY A 123 -3.42 -11.65 27.43
CA GLY A 123 -3.73 -12.55 26.32
C GLY A 123 -3.94 -11.86 24.98
N THR A 124 -4.03 -10.53 24.94
CA THR A 124 -4.12 -9.74 23.70
C THR A 124 -2.78 -9.77 22.95
N LEU A 125 -2.80 -10.10 21.65
CA LEU A 125 -1.63 -10.01 20.76
C LEU A 125 -1.50 -8.62 20.12
N GLY A 126 -2.64 -7.95 19.91
CA GLY A 126 -2.72 -6.58 19.41
C GLY A 126 -4.15 -6.20 19.04
N PHE A 127 -4.33 -4.99 18.52
CA PHE A 127 -5.63 -4.48 18.11
C PHE A 127 -5.55 -3.57 16.87
N THR A 128 -6.69 -3.42 16.19
CA THR A 128 -6.93 -2.43 15.14
C THR A 128 -8.09 -1.54 15.56
N ALA A 129 -7.85 -0.22 15.61
CA ALA A 129 -8.87 0.78 15.78
C ALA A 129 -9.40 1.23 14.42
N ILE A 130 -10.72 1.36 14.31
CA ILE A 130 -11.41 1.78 13.10
C ILE A 130 -12.33 2.95 13.46
N ALA A 131 -12.11 4.09 12.82
CA ALA A 131 -13.01 5.24 12.84
C ALA A 131 -13.87 5.23 11.57
N GLU A 132 -15.18 5.38 11.70
CA GLU A 132 -16.14 5.34 10.58
C GLU A 132 -17.17 6.47 10.67
N LEU A 133 -17.52 7.10 9.55
CA LEU A 133 -18.64 8.03 9.53
C LEU A 133 -19.98 7.28 9.52
N PRO A 134 -20.97 7.68 10.36
CA PRO A 134 -22.26 6.99 10.44
C PRO A 134 -23.06 6.92 9.12
N THR A 135 -22.81 7.86 8.20
CA THR A 135 -23.69 8.11 7.04
C THR A 135 -23.27 7.46 5.74
N SER A 136 -22.07 6.87 5.59
CA SER A 136 -21.76 6.15 4.35
C SER A 136 -20.44 5.38 4.40
N PRO A 137 -20.32 4.23 3.69
CA PRO A 137 -19.03 3.81 3.15
C PRO A 137 -18.50 4.75 2.03
N SER A 138 -19.36 5.59 1.45
CA SER A 138 -19.10 6.37 0.21
C SER A 138 -18.88 7.88 0.40
N THR A 139 -18.63 8.37 1.61
CA THR A 139 -18.31 9.80 1.82
C THR A 139 -16.82 10.04 1.58
N PHE A 140 -16.50 11.19 1.00
CA PHE A 140 -15.12 11.66 0.81
C PHE A 140 -14.66 12.59 1.94
N ASP A 141 -15.46 12.73 3.00
CA ASP A 141 -15.02 13.43 4.21
C ASP A 141 -13.89 12.65 4.87
N VAL A 142 -12.82 13.34 5.23
CA VAL A 142 -11.64 12.73 5.84
C VAL A 142 -11.88 12.52 7.33
N ILE A 143 -11.65 11.30 7.80
CA ILE A 143 -11.61 10.97 9.22
C ILE A 143 -10.45 10.01 9.52
N GLY A 144 -9.98 10.00 10.76
CA GLY A 144 -8.88 9.14 11.14
C GLY A 144 -8.64 8.98 12.63
N ILE A 145 -7.61 8.18 12.92
CA ILE A 145 -7.06 7.99 14.26
C ILE A 145 -5.96 9.03 14.47
N GLU A 146 -6.29 10.12 15.14
CA GLU A 146 -5.35 11.22 15.40
C GLU A 146 -4.23 10.78 16.36
N ARG A 147 -4.59 10.04 17.41
CA ARG A 147 -3.65 9.69 18.48
C ARG A 147 -3.97 8.35 19.13
N ILE A 148 -2.93 7.58 19.44
CA ILE A 148 -3.00 6.40 20.32
C ILE A 148 -1.95 6.54 21.41
N VAL A 149 -2.39 6.56 22.67
CA VAL A 149 -1.52 6.56 23.85
C VAL A 149 -1.73 5.27 24.62
N GLY A 150 -0.68 4.46 24.77
CA GLY A 150 -0.71 3.19 25.46
C GLY A 150 -0.47 3.30 26.97
N PRO A 151 -0.42 2.14 27.67
CA PRO A 151 -0.08 2.06 29.08
C PRO A 151 1.22 2.79 29.39
N GLY A 152 1.24 3.53 30.50
CA GLY A 152 2.41 4.34 30.90
C GLY A 152 2.60 5.64 30.09
N GLY A 153 1.62 6.03 29.25
CA GLY A 153 1.65 7.30 28.53
C GLY A 153 2.50 7.30 27.25
N ARG A 154 2.88 6.12 26.75
CA ARG A 154 3.70 5.98 25.54
C ARG A 154 2.85 6.24 24.29
N LEU A 155 3.42 6.95 23.34
CA LEU A 155 2.75 7.34 22.10
C LEU A 155 2.97 6.25 21.04
N HIS A 156 1.88 5.72 20.48
CA HIS A 156 1.92 4.73 19.39
C HIS A 156 1.58 5.35 18.04
N ALA A 157 0.76 6.39 18.04
CA ALA A 157 0.41 7.20 16.88
C ALA A 157 0.15 8.63 17.34
N ALA A 158 0.54 9.61 16.54
CA ALA A 158 0.41 11.03 16.81
C ALA A 158 0.18 11.80 15.52
N GLU A 159 -0.73 12.78 15.54
CA GLU A 159 -1.04 13.59 14.37
C GLU A 159 -1.35 12.72 13.14
N TYR A 160 -2.11 11.66 13.37
CA TYR A 160 -2.47 10.66 12.37
C TYR A 160 -1.31 9.87 11.76
N SER A 161 -0.11 9.88 12.36
CA SER A 161 1.04 9.17 11.81
C SER A 161 1.88 8.51 12.90
N ILE A 162 2.88 7.73 12.48
CA ILE A 162 4.01 7.33 13.33
C ILE A 162 5.22 8.15 12.88
N PRO A 163 5.89 8.87 13.80
CA PRO A 163 7.09 9.61 13.46
C PRO A 163 8.12 8.75 12.71
N GLY A 164 8.65 9.27 11.60
CA GLY A 164 9.61 8.57 10.75
C GLY A 164 8.98 7.68 9.67
N THR A 165 7.65 7.58 9.62
CA THR A 165 6.92 6.86 8.55
C THR A 165 6.23 7.84 7.60
N MET A 166 5.91 7.40 6.39
CA MET A 166 5.09 8.17 5.43
C MET A 166 3.59 7.90 5.55
N ALA A 167 3.18 7.04 6.48
CA ALA A 167 1.81 6.60 6.59
C ALA A 167 0.95 7.61 7.36
N PHE A 168 -0.30 7.71 6.93
CA PHE A 168 -1.33 8.46 7.61
C PHE A 168 -2.54 7.57 7.93
N PHE A 169 -3.10 7.73 9.12
CA PHE A 169 -4.21 6.97 9.70
C PHE A 169 -5.55 7.66 9.50
N TYR A 170 -5.70 8.39 8.39
CA TYR A 170 -6.97 8.98 7.96
C TYR A 170 -7.27 8.60 6.51
N ASN A 171 -8.54 8.45 6.18
CA ASN A 171 -9.00 8.26 4.81
C ASN A 171 -10.44 8.78 4.67
N HIS A 172 -10.99 8.67 3.46
CA HIS A 172 -12.35 9.04 3.10
C HIS A 172 -13.37 8.12 3.77
N GLY A 173 -14.14 8.66 4.71
CA GLY A 173 -15.24 7.98 5.40
C GLY A 173 -14.83 6.92 6.42
N ILE A 174 -13.57 6.51 6.42
CA ILE A 174 -13.01 5.49 7.31
C ILE A 174 -11.53 5.76 7.57
N GLY A 175 -11.04 5.50 8.79
CA GLY A 175 -9.62 5.59 9.11
C GLY A 175 -9.20 4.51 10.10
N THR A 176 -7.95 4.07 10.01
CA THR A 176 -7.44 2.91 10.73
C THR A 176 -6.06 3.11 11.29
N ALA A 177 -5.81 2.52 12.46
CA ALA A 177 -4.48 2.37 13.05
C ALA A 177 -4.44 1.08 13.86
N ALA A 178 -3.26 0.48 14.02
CA ALA A 178 -3.07 -0.73 14.81
C ALA A 178 -1.94 -0.62 15.82
N VAL A 179 -1.96 -1.51 16.81
CA VAL A 179 -0.84 -1.74 17.72
C VAL A 179 -0.65 -3.26 17.86
N PRO A 180 0.58 -3.78 17.70
CA PRO A 180 1.81 -3.06 17.40
C PRO A 180 1.96 -2.61 15.96
N GLN A 181 2.65 -1.49 15.78
CA GLN A 181 3.20 -1.02 14.51
C GLN A 181 4.58 -0.37 14.69
N THR A 182 5.15 -0.40 15.90
CA THR A 182 6.49 0.13 16.23
C THR A 182 7.30 -0.92 16.99
N GLY A 183 8.62 -0.87 16.85
CA GLY A 183 9.53 -1.86 17.39
C GLY A 183 9.95 -1.65 18.82
N THR A 184 9.76 -0.43 19.32
CA THR A 184 10.10 -0.06 20.69
C THR A 184 9.47 -1.06 21.67
N ASP A 185 10.10 -1.25 22.83
CA ASP A 185 9.56 -2.03 23.96
C ASP A 185 8.13 -1.60 24.40
N ALA A 186 7.56 -0.54 23.81
CA ALA A 186 6.18 -0.10 24.01
C ALA A 186 5.16 -1.01 23.33
N ALA A 187 5.55 -1.57 22.18
CA ALA A 187 4.62 -2.14 21.22
C ALA A 187 4.94 -3.60 20.92
N VAL A 188 6.22 -3.98 20.81
CA VAL A 188 6.62 -5.37 20.58
C VAL A 188 7.49 -5.88 21.74
N PRO A 189 7.02 -6.82 22.57
CA PRO A 189 5.69 -7.44 22.56
C PRO A 189 4.58 -6.47 23.01
N PHE A 190 3.34 -6.78 22.64
CA PHE A 190 2.16 -6.00 23.04
C PHE A 190 2.03 -5.92 24.57
N VAL A 191 1.66 -4.75 25.08
CA VAL A 191 1.52 -4.51 26.53
C VAL A 191 0.03 -4.34 26.90
N PRO A 192 -0.58 -5.29 27.63
CA PRO A 192 -1.95 -5.16 28.11
C PRO A 192 -2.15 -3.93 29.01
N GLY A 193 -3.36 -3.38 29.02
CA GLY A 193 -3.74 -2.25 29.87
C GLY A 193 -4.67 -1.26 29.17
N MET A 194 -4.73 -0.04 29.72
CA MET A 194 -5.56 1.04 29.20
C MET A 194 -4.84 1.77 28.06
N TYR A 195 -5.47 1.79 26.89
CA TYR A 195 -5.09 2.62 25.75
C TYR A 195 -6.08 3.79 25.62
N TRP A 196 -5.59 4.94 25.17
CA TRP A 196 -6.40 6.13 24.90
C TRP A 196 -6.34 6.44 23.41
N ILE A 197 -7.50 6.36 22.75
CA ILE A 197 -7.63 6.59 21.31
C ILE A 197 -8.34 7.92 21.10
N THR A 198 -7.77 8.80 20.27
CA THR A 198 -8.36 10.07 19.87
C THR A 198 -8.64 10.04 18.38
N LEU A 199 -9.87 10.38 18.01
CA LEU A 199 -10.29 10.53 16.62
C LEU A 199 -10.14 11.97 16.16
N GLY A 200 -9.97 12.16 14.85
CA GLY A 200 -9.99 13.49 14.26
C GLY A 200 -10.36 13.49 12.77
N ASP A 201 -10.31 14.68 12.18
CA ASP A 201 -10.82 15.00 10.83
C ASP A 201 -9.73 15.07 9.75
N GLY A 202 -8.58 14.45 10.01
CA GLY A 202 -7.39 14.54 9.16
C GLY A 202 -6.81 15.95 9.05
N GLY A 203 -7.11 16.84 10.01
CA GLY A 203 -6.62 18.22 10.03
C GLY A 203 -7.35 19.16 9.06
N THR A 204 -8.48 18.71 8.48
CA THR A 204 -9.22 19.49 7.48
C THR A 204 -10.02 20.64 8.08
N GLY A 205 -10.47 20.53 9.34
CA GLY A 205 -11.33 21.50 10.01
C GLY A 205 -12.78 21.51 9.53
N VAL A 206 -13.21 20.53 8.73
CA VAL A 206 -14.50 20.54 7.99
C VAL A 206 -15.45 19.39 8.39
N ALA A 207 -14.97 18.37 9.11
CA ALA A 207 -15.72 17.15 9.36
C ALA A 207 -16.85 17.29 10.41
N PRO A 208 -17.83 16.36 10.46
CA PRO A 208 -19.07 16.43 11.27
C PRO A 208 -18.90 16.50 12.81
N GLY A 209 -17.68 16.54 13.33
CA GLY A 209 -17.39 16.68 14.77
C GLY A 209 -17.41 15.37 15.56
N SER A 210 -17.92 14.27 15.00
CA SER A 210 -17.86 12.92 15.57
C SER A 210 -17.75 11.83 14.49
N ALA A 211 -17.27 10.66 14.91
CA ALA A 211 -17.27 9.42 14.11
C ALA A 211 -17.48 8.21 15.03
N ARG A 212 -17.91 7.07 14.48
CA ARG A 212 -18.03 5.83 15.22
C ARG A 212 -16.65 5.20 15.43
N LEU A 213 -16.34 4.78 16.66
CA LEU A 213 -15.10 4.05 16.98
C LEU A 213 -15.40 2.57 17.24
N LYS A 214 -14.71 1.69 16.51
CA LYS A 214 -14.67 0.25 16.79
C LYS A 214 -13.22 -0.17 17.05
N VAL A 215 -13.03 -1.07 18.00
CA VAL A 215 -11.73 -1.70 18.27
C VAL A 215 -11.85 -3.20 18.08
N TRP A 216 -11.02 -3.75 17.22
CA TRP A 216 -10.90 -5.18 16.96
C TRP A 216 -9.62 -5.70 17.58
N ARG A 217 -9.72 -6.59 18.56
CA ARG A 217 -8.54 -7.15 19.26
C ARG A 217 -8.36 -8.64 19.01
N ARG A 218 -7.12 -9.02 18.73
CA ARG A 218 -6.66 -10.41 18.63
C ARG A 218 -6.26 -10.89 20.01
N GLN A 219 -6.77 -12.03 20.45
CA GLN A 219 -6.39 -12.60 21.75
C GLN A 219 -6.26 -14.12 21.73
N THR A 220 -5.41 -14.62 22.62
CA THR A 220 -5.21 -16.05 22.93
C THR A 220 -5.23 -16.23 24.45
N LEU A 221 -5.30 -17.47 24.93
CA LEU A 221 -5.40 -17.75 26.37
C LEU A 221 -4.14 -17.32 27.15
N ASP A 222 -2.99 -17.33 26.49
CA ASP A 222 -1.67 -17.13 27.10
C ASP A 222 -0.90 -15.92 26.52
N GLY A 223 -1.50 -15.19 25.57
CA GLY A 223 -0.86 -14.06 24.89
C GLY A 223 0.24 -14.47 23.92
N ARG A 224 0.26 -15.74 23.49
CA ARG A 224 1.16 -16.26 22.45
C ARG A 224 0.41 -16.53 21.17
N PHE A 225 1.08 -16.43 20.04
CA PHE A 225 0.52 -16.79 18.74
C PHE A 225 0.55 -18.32 18.55
N HIS A 226 -0.60 -18.92 18.21
CA HIS A 226 -0.76 -20.36 17.99
C HIS A 226 -1.10 -20.73 16.53
N GLY A 227 -0.93 -19.78 15.61
CA GLY A 227 -1.33 -19.94 14.21
C GLY A 227 -2.70 -19.34 13.88
N GLY A 228 -3.13 -19.54 12.64
CA GLY A 228 -4.41 -19.05 12.16
C GLY A 228 -4.77 -19.52 10.75
N ARG A 229 -5.95 -19.13 10.28
CA ARG A 229 -6.43 -19.38 8.91
C ARG A 229 -6.81 -18.09 8.20
N ILE A 230 -6.30 -17.88 6.99
CA ILE A 230 -6.62 -16.76 6.12
C ILE A 230 -7.72 -17.22 5.16
N ASP A 231 -8.95 -16.78 5.38
CA ASP A 231 -9.99 -16.90 4.35
C ASP A 231 -9.83 -15.72 3.37
N ILE A 232 -10.09 -15.96 2.09
CA ILE A 232 -9.80 -15.01 1.00
C ILE A 232 -11.02 -14.86 0.12
N ASN A 233 -11.41 -13.61 -0.16
CA ASN A 233 -12.36 -13.28 -1.22
C ASN A 233 -11.54 -12.72 -2.40
N ALA A 234 -11.44 -13.49 -3.47
CA ALA A 234 -10.65 -13.19 -4.65
C ALA A 234 -11.54 -12.58 -5.74
N PHE A 235 -11.39 -11.28 -5.99
CA PHE A 235 -12.13 -10.53 -7.00
C PHE A 235 -11.30 -10.43 -8.28
N ILE A 236 -11.86 -10.78 -9.43
CA ILE A 236 -11.20 -10.70 -10.73
C ILE A 236 -11.90 -9.64 -11.57
N ALA A 237 -11.18 -8.60 -11.97
CA ALA A 237 -11.71 -7.57 -12.85
C ALA A 237 -11.67 -8.03 -14.32
N GLY A 238 -12.84 -8.17 -14.94
CA GLY A 238 -12.97 -8.67 -16.30
C GLY A 238 -12.19 -9.98 -16.50
N ASP A 239 -11.27 -9.98 -17.46
CA ASP A 239 -10.42 -11.12 -17.77
C ASP A 239 -8.98 -10.91 -17.29
N ALA A 240 -8.74 -10.07 -16.28
CA ALA A 240 -7.41 -9.69 -15.81
C ALA A 240 -6.50 -10.90 -15.57
N ILE A 241 -7.05 -11.95 -14.93
CA ILE A 241 -6.35 -13.19 -14.63
C ILE A 241 -7.32 -14.37 -14.56
N SER A 242 -6.85 -15.59 -14.82
CA SER A 242 -7.69 -16.78 -14.62
C SER A 242 -7.84 -17.10 -13.13
N GLU A 243 -9.02 -17.59 -12.73
CA GLU A 243 -9.25 -18.12 -11.37
C GLU A 243 -8.21 -19.18 -10.99
N ALA A 244 -7.93 -20.10 -11.92
CA ALA A 244 -6.99 -21.20 -11.76
C ALA A 244 -5.58 -20.70 -11.37
N TYR A 245 -5.09 -19.68 -12.07
CA TYR A 245 -3.81 -19.07 -11.73
C TYR A 245 -3.88 -18.30 -10.41
N LEU A 246 -4.91 -17.48 -10.20
CA LEU A 246 -5.06 -16.69 -8.98
C LEU A 246 -5.14 -17.59 -7.74
N GLU A 247 -5.85 -18.72 -7.81
CA GLU A 247 -5.89 -19.72 -6.74
C GLU A 247 -4.48 -20.24 -6.44
N SER A 248 -3.73 -20.64 -7.46
CA SER A 248 -2.35 -21.14 -7.31
C SER A 248 -1.43 -20.08 -6.71
N ALA A 249 -1.52 -18.83 -7.17
CA ALA A 249 -0.72 -17.71 -6.66
C ALA A 249 -1.03 -17.43 -5.19
N LEU A 250 -2.31 -17.31 -4.81
CA LEU A 250 -2.74 -17.11 -3.42
C LEU A 250 -2.29 -18.27 -2.52
N ARG A 251 -2.42 -19.51 -3.02
CA ARG A 251 -1.97 -20.72 -2.32
C ARG A 251 -0.49 -20.72 -2.06
N THR A 252 0.30 -20.39 -3.07
CA THR A 252 1.76 -20.33 -2.97
C THR A 252 2.20 -19.20 -2.06
N ALA A 253 1.61 -18.01 -2.21
CA ALA A 253 1.97 -16.83 -1.46
C ALA A 253 1.74 -17.03 0.04
N TYR A 254 0.56 -17.49 0.45
CA TYR A 254 0.18 -17.50 1.87
C TYR A 254 0.37 -18.84 2.58
N HIS A 255 0.90 -19.86 1.90
CA HIS A 255 1.22 -21.13 2.54
C HIS A 255 2.33 -20.95 3.58
N GLY A 256 1.99 -21.10 4.87
CA GLY A 256 2.93 -21.03 5.98
C GLY A 256 3.43 -19.61 6.29
N PHE A 257 2.91 -18.59 5.61
CA PHE A 257 3.32 -17.20 5.82
C PHE A 257 3.11 -16.80 7.28
N VAL A 258 4.19 -16.52 7.99
CA VAL A 258 4.24 -16.23 9.45
C VAL A 258 3.49 -17.23 10.35
N GLY A 259 3.41 -18.50 9.95
CA GLY A 259 2.70 -19.54 10.69
C GLY A 259 1.19 -19.57 10.44
N LEU A 260 0.70 -18.82 9.45
CA LEU A 260 -0.69 -18.86 9.00
C LEU A 260 -0.90 -19.95 7.94
N ARG A 261 -2.12 -20.47 7.89
CA ARG A 261 -2.58 -21.42 6.89
C ARG A 261 -3.66 -20.77 6.03
N ILE A 262 -3.85 -21.27 4.82
CA ILE A 262 -4.94 -20.82 3.96
C ILE A 262 -6.22 -21.55 4.36
N GLY A 263 -7.29 -20.78 4.44
CA GLY A 263 -8.65 -21.22 4.66
C GLY A 263 -9.41 -21.37 3.34
N GLN A 264 -10.63 -20.82 3.30
CA GLN A 264 -11.47 -20.84 2.11
C GLN A 264 -11.06 -19.73 1.14
N ILE A 265 -11.06 -20.01 -0.16
CA ILE A 265 -10.93 -19.01 -1.23
C ILE A 265 -12.28 -18.92 -1.94
N THR A 266 -12.88 -17.74 -1.98
CA THR A 266 -14.16 -17.47 -2.64
C THR A 266 -13.93 -16.53 -3.81
N PHE A 267 -14.28 -16.95 -5.03
CA PHE A 267 -14.09 -16.13 -6.23
C PHE A 267 -15.30 -15.23 -6.52
N HIS A 268 -15.00 -14.01 -6.95
CA HIS A 268 -15.95 -12.99 -7.37
C HIS A 268 -15.47 -12.39 -8.70
N HIS A 269 -16.41 -12.07 -9.60
CA HIS A 269 -16.10 -11.45 -10.89
C HIS A 269 -16.65 -10.03 -10.93
N LEU A 270 -15.79 -9.09 -11.31
CA LEU A 270 -16.14 -7.69 -11.52
C LEU A 270 -16.20 -7.40 -13.02
N GLY A 271 -16.92 -6.33 -13.39
CA GLY A 271 -17.03 -5.92 -14.79
C GLY A 271 -15.69 -5.45 -15.39
N PRO A 272 -15.58 -5.44 -16.73
CA PRO A 272 -14.35 -5.04 -17.44
C PRO A 272 -13.97 -3.57 -17.22
N GLU A 273 -14.87 -2.73 -16.72
CA GLU A 273 -14.58 -1.35 -16.32
C GLU A 273 -13.50 -1.24 -15.22
N TRP A 274 -13.29 -2.32 -14.46
CA TRP A 274 -12.29 -2.39 -13.37
C TRP A 274 -10.94 -2.99 -13.79
N GLU A 275 -10.75 -3.35 -15.07
CA GLU A 275 -9.48 -3.93 -15.52
C GLU A 275 -8.33 -2.93 -15.47
N TYR A 276 -8.64 -1.65 -15.64
CA TYR A 276 -7.70 -0.56 -15.44
C TYR A 276 -8.17 0.25 -14.24
N VAL A 277 -7.24 0.52 -13.32
CA VAL A 277 -7.52 1.26 -12.10
C VAL A 277 -6.44 2.32 -11.89
N ASP A 278 -6.86 3.56 -11.71
CA ASP A 278 -5.99 4.66 -11.25
C ASP A 278 -6.27 4.97 -9.77
N GLU A 279 -5.50 5.87 -9.18
CA GLU A 279 -5.57 6.22 -7.76
C GLU A 279 -6.97 6.67 -7.32
N GLY A 280 -7.71 7.36 -8.19
CA GLY A 280 -9.08 7.80 -7.91
C GLY A 280 -10.10 6.67 -7.94
N ALA A 281 -9.83 5.59 -8.67
CA ALA A 281 -10.71 4.43 -8.78
C ALA A 281 -10.50 3.38 -7.69
N VAL A 282 -9.34 3.34 -7.03
CA VAL A 282 -9.04 2.34 -5.98
C VAL A 282 -10.09 2.31 -4.86
N PRO A 283 -10.50 3.45 -4.26
CA PRO A 283 -11.50 3.41 -3.18
C PRO A 283 -12.84 2.80 -3.65
N ILE A 284 -13.31 3.21 -4.83
CA ILE A 284 -14.60 2.77 -5.41
C ILE A 284 -14.54 1.28 -5.81
N LEU A 285 -13.38 0.81 -6.26
CA LEU A 285 -13.16 -0.61 -6.54
C LEU A 285 -13.29 -1.45 -5.27
N LEU A 286 -12.72 -1.00 -4.15
CA LEU A 286 -12.79 -1.73 -2.88
C LEU A 286 -14.20 -1.76 -2.28
N GLU A 287 -15.05 -0.76 -2.59
CA GLU A 287 -16.49 -0.84 -2.29
C GLU A 287 -17.17 -2.04 -2.96
N GLN A 288 -16.64 -2.55 -4.09
CA GLN A 288 -17.19 -3.73 -4.76
C GLN A 288 -17.04 -5.02 -3.96
N THR A 289 -16.26 -4.99 -2.87
CA THR A 289 -16.16 -6.12 -1.95
C THR A 289 -17.38 -6.25 -1.03
N ALA A 290 -18.32 -5.29 -1.08
CA ALA A 290 -19.56 -5.33 -0.32
C ALA A 290 -20.29 -6.67 -0.52
N GLY A 291 -20.58 -7.34 0.60
CA GLY A 291 -21.34 -8.60 0.60
C GLY A 291 -20.53 -9.86 0.36
N ALA A 292 -19.20 -9.73 0.29
CA ALA A 292 -18.31 -10.87 0.40
C ALA A 292 -18.61 -11.64 1.72
N PRO A 293 -18.60 -12.98 1.69
CA PRO A 293 -18.91 -13.78 2.85
C PRO A 293 -17.70 -13.91 3.79
N GLY A 294 -18.00 -14.20 5.06
CA GLY A 294 -17.02 -14.62 6.06
C GLY A 294 -16.17 -13.47 6.58
N ARG A 295 -16.02 -13.38 7.90
CA ARG A 295 -15.15 -12.39 8.52
C ARG A 295 -14.32 -13.02 9.65
N PRO A 296 -13.09 -12.57 9.89
CA PRO A 296 -12.30 -11.75 8.97
C PRO A 296 -11.97 -12.53 7.68
N ALA A 297 -11.81 -11.81 6.58
CA ALA A 297 -11.36 -12.37 5.32
C ALA A 297 -10.53 -11.34 4.54
N LEU A 298 -9.47 -11.81 3.88
CA LEU A 298 -8.64 -11.00 3.00
C LEU A 298 -9.36 -10.82 1.66
N ASN A 299 -9.71 -9.59 1.31
CA ASN A 299 -10.17 -9.27 -0.03
C ASN A 299 -8.95 -8.97 -0.92
N VAL A 300 -8.80 -9.74 -2.01
CA VAL A 300 -7.75 -9.53 -3.03
C VAL A 300 -8.42 -9.22 -4.35
N VAL A 301 -8.19 -8.02 -4.89
CA VAL A 301 -8.77 -7.59 -6.18
C VAL A 301 -7.70 -7.60 -7.26
N ALA A 302 -7.81 -8.52 -8.22
CA ALA A 302 -6.90 -8.64 -9.35
C ALA A 302 -7.35 -7.77 -10.54
N VAL A 303 -6.48 -6.85 -10.97
CA VAL A 303 -6.69 -5.94 -12.11
C VAL A 303 -5.66 -6.18 -13.21
N SER A 304 -5.94 -5.72 -14.42
CA SER A 304 -5.00 -5.88 -15.54
C SER A 304 -3.86 -4.87 -15.47
N GLU A 305 -4.19 -3.60 -15.19
CA GLU A 305 -3.24 -2.50 -15.27
C GLU A 305 -3.57 -1.39 -14.27
N PHE A 306 -2.51 -0.79 -13.70
CA PHE A 306 -2.62 0.44 -12.93
C PHE A 306 -2.29 1.66 -13.78
N GLY A 307 -2.99 2.76 -13.52
CA GLY A 307 -2.85 4.02 -14.24
C GLY A 307 -2.62 5.22 -13.33
N GLY A 308 -2.58 6.41 -13.94
CA GLY A 308 -2.45 7.66 -13.21
C GLY A 308 -1.14 7.73 -12.41
N ASP A 309 -1.23 8.17 -11.16
CA ASP A 309 -0.11 8.34 -10.25
C ASP A 309 0.40 7.00 -9.68
N ILE A 310 -0.40 5.93 -9.80
CA ILE A 310 -0.02 4.56 -9.42
C ILE A 310 0.36 3.70 -10.64
N ALA A 311 0.58 4.31 -11.80
CA ALA A 311 1.02 3.58 -12.98
C ALA A 311 2.30 2.78 -12.69
N LEU A 312 2.35 1.54 -13.18
CA LEU A 312 3.44 0.56 -12.98
C LEU A 312 3.55 -0.05 -11.57
N ALA A 313 2.69 0.34 -10.64
CA ALA A 313 2.51 -0.40 -9.41
C ALA A 313 2.16 -1.86 -9.74
N SER A 314 2.45 -2.79 -8.83
CA SER A 314 1.94 -4.17 -8.96
C SER A 314 0.98 -4.54 -7.84
N GLY A 315 0.81 -3.63 -6.88
CA GLY A 315 -0.02 -3.77 -5.72
C GLY A 315 -0.30 -2.40 -5.11
N VAL A 316 -1.49 -2.26 -4.53
CA VAL A 316 -1.92 -1.10 -3.76
C VAL A 316 -2.74 -1.61 -2.57
N THR A 317 -2.29 -1.21 -1.39
CA THR A 317 -3.08 -1.22 -0.17
C THR A 317 -3.52 0.22 0.10
N PRO A 318 -4.77 0.48 0.49
CA PRO A 318 -5.29 1.85 0.65
C PRO A 318 -4.91 2.50 2.00
N SER A 319 -4.54 1.71 3.03
CA SER A 319 -4.05 2.19 4.32
C SER A 319 -3.17 1.12 5.01
N VAL A 320 -2.38 1.53 6.01
CA VAL A 320 -1.49 0.66 6.80
C VAL A 320 -1.84 0.79 8.29
N PRO A 321 -2.71 -0.06 8.87
CA PRO A 321 -3.34 -1.24 8.27
C PRO A 321 -4.59 -0.89 7.43
N ALA A 322 -4.99 -1.83 6.58
CA ALA A 322 -6.30 -1.83 5.93
C ALA A 322 -7.31 -2.69 6.72
N VAL A 323 -8.57 -2.75 6.28
CA VAL A 323 -9.67 -3.40 7.02
C VAL A 323 -10.04 -4.74 6.39
N ALA A 324 -9.86 -5.84 7.13
CA ALA A 324 -10.29 -7.19 6.72
C ALA A 324 -11.51 -7.73 7.49
N VAL A 325 -12.02 -6.94 8.44
CA VAL A 325 -13.20 -7.24 9.27
C VAL A 325 -14.47 -6.55 8.78
N GLN A 326 -14.37 -5.75 7.73
CA GLN A 326 -15.48 -5.07 7.07
C GLN A 326 -15.23 -5.10 5.57
N HIS A 327 -16.28 -5.36 4.81
CA HIS A 327 -16.23 -5.41 3.36
C HIS A 327 -17.05 -4.26 2.78
N GLY A 328 -16.69 -3.82 1.58
CA GLY A 328 -17.37 -2.73 0.90
C GLY A 328 -17.01 -1.33 1.41
N THR A 329 -15.84 -1.19 2.04
CA THR A 329 -15.29 0.10 2.46
C THR A 329 -14.11 0.49 1.57
N HIS A 330 -13.73 1.77 1.57
CA HIS A 330 -12.53 2.25 0.89
C HIS A 330 -11.22 1.60 1.35
N LEU A 331 -11.22 0.91 2.52
CA LEU A 331 -10.05 0.25 3.09
C LEU A 331 -10.17 -1.28 3.07
N SER A 332 -11.15 -1.84 2.37
CA SER A 332 -11.55 -3.24 2.56
C SER A 332 -10.77 -4.25 1.72
N GLY A 333 -9.45 -4.13 1.57
CA GLY A 333 -8.64 -5.14 0.88
C GLY A 333 -7.35 -4.62 0.25
N ILE A 334 -6.79 -5.43 -0.65
CA ILE A 334 -5.63 -5.11 -1.49
C ILE A 334 -6.02 -5.21 -2.97
N VAL A 335 -5.42 -4.37 -3.80
CA VAL A 335 -5.58 -4.41 -5.26
C VAL A 335 -4.24 -4.80 -5.87
N VAL A 336 -4.20 -5.80 -6.75
CA VAL A 336 -2.96 -6.33 -7.31
C VAL A 336 -3.04 -6.49 -8.83
N SER A 337 -1.89 -6.32 -9.50
CA SER A 337 -1.71 -6.62 -10.91
C SER A 337 -0.63 -7.68 -11.05
N LEU A 338 -1.04 -8.94 -11.08
CA LEU A 338 -0.13 -10.10 -11.09
C LEU A 338 0.52 -10.33 -12.46
N PHE A 339 1.75 -10.81 -12.46
CA PHE A 339 2.59 -10.96 -13.64
C PHE A 339 2.40 -12.29 -14.37
N GLY A 340 1.81 -13.30 -13.73
CA GLY A 340 1.86 -14.66 -14.26
C GLY A 340 3.21 -15.34 -13.95
N GLU A 341 3.95 -14.83 -12.97
CA GLU A 341 5.25 -15.34 -12.53
C GLU A 341 5.16 -15.67 -11.03
N PRO A 342 5.13 -16.96 -10.65
CA PRO A 342 4.82 -17.37 -9.27
C PRO A 342 5.72 -16.77 -8.18
N THR A 343 7.00 -16.55 -8.46
CA THR A 343 7.94 -16.01 -7.48
C THR A 343 7.68 -14.52 -7.22
N ALA A 344 7.60 -13.71 -8.27
CA ALA A 344 7.30 -12.29 -8.16
C ALA A 344 5.88 -12.05 -7.61
N ASP A 345 4.89 -12.83 -8.05
CA ASP A 345 3.51 -12.70 -7.59
C ASP A 345 3.36 -13.11 -6.12
N THR A 346 4.15 -14.08 -5.64
CA THR A 346 4.24 -14.42 -4.21
C THR A 346 4.73 -13.23 -3.39
N VAL A 347 5.76 -12.54 -3.87
CA VAL A 347 6.32 -11.35 -3.19
C VAL A 347 5.31 -10.21 -3.18
N ILE A 348 4.67 -9.90 -4.30
CA ILE A 348 3.61 -8.89 -4.37
C ILE A 348 2.50 -9.18 -3.37
N LEU A 349 1.94 -10.39 -3.39
CA LEU A 349 0.83 -10.77 -2.52
C LEU A 349 1.21 -10.70 -1.03
N ARG A 350 2.44 -11.07 -0.66
CA ARG A 350 2.94 -10.97 0.71
C ARG A 350 3.22 -9.52 1.13
N HIS A 351 3.79 -8.72 0.24
CA HIS A 351 4.08 -7.31 0.47
C HIS A 351 2.78 -6.53 0.77
N GLU A 352 1.78 -6.67 -0.08
CA GLU A 352 0.48 -6.02 0.12
C GLU A 352 -0.26 -6.56 1.36
N LEU A 353 -0.16 -7.86 1.65
CA LEU A 353 -0.69 -8.39 2.91
C LEU A 353 0.04 -7.81 4.12
N GLY A 354 1.34 -7.53 4.02
CA GLY A 354 2.13 -6.85 5.03
C GLY A 354 1.57 -5.45 5.32
N HIS A 355 1.33 -4.65 4.28
CA HIS A 355 0.68 -3.34 4.42
C HIS A 355 -0.71 -3.46 5.03
N LEU A 356 -1.54 -4.39 4.55
CA LEU A 356 -2.87 -4.62 5.12
C LEU A 356 -2.80 -4.97 6.61
N ALA A 357 -1.77 -5.71 7.02
CA ALA A 357 -1.54 -6.09 8.41
C ALA A 357 -0.97 -4.96 9.29
N GLY A 358 -0.43 -3.89 8.69
CA GLY A 358 0.12 -2.75 9.40
C GLY A 358 1.64 -2.57 9.27
N LEU A 359 2.32 -3.30 8.37
CA LEU A 359 3.74 -3.10 8.07
C LEU A 359 3.96 -1.94 7.09
N PHE A 360 5.00 -1.13 7.34
CA PHE A 360 5.46 -0.08 6.44
C PHE A 360 6.62 -0.59 5.58
N HIS A 361 7.05 0.19 4.59
CA HIS A 361 8.29 -0.14 3.92
C HIS A 361 9.47 -0.03 4.87
N THR A 362 10.40 -0.99 4.79
CA THR A 362 11.60 -1.01 5.64
C THR A 362 12.46 0.24 5.47
N THR A 363 12.56 0.71 4.23
CA THR A 363 13.14 1.99 3.82
C THR A 363 12.21 2.63 2.79
N GLU A 364 12.21 3.96 2.64
CA GLU A 364 11.46 4.66 1.60
C GLU A 364 12.36 5.32 0.54
N PHE A 365 11.76 5.73 -0.59
CA PHE A 365 12.45 6.53 -1.60
C PHE A 365 12.81 7.94 -1.09
N GLU A 366 11.98 8.45 -0.20
CA GLU A 366 12.19 9.69 0.53
C GLU A 366 13.21 9.46 1.66
N PRO A 367 14.31 10.24 1.70
CA PRO A 367 15.28 10.17 2.77
C PRO A 367 14.61 10.32 4.14
N ASP A 368 15.22 9.75 5.18
CA ASP A 368 14.74 9.84 6.57
C ASP A 368 13.40 9.15 6.89
N PHE A 369 12.70 8.54 5.91
CA PHE A 369 11.57 7.63 6.14
C PHE A 369 11.88 6.11 6.02
N GLY A 370 11.20 5.32 6.84
CA GLY A 370 11.27 3.85 6.87
C GLY A 370 10.30 3.28 7.90
N ASP A 371 10.37 1.96 8.13
CA ASP A 371 9.54 1.36 9.16
C ASP A 371 10.08 1.72 10.56
N PRO A 372 9.23 1.80 11.59
CA PRO A 372 9.62 2.17 12.93
C PRO A 372 9.92 0.91 13.77
N LEU A 373 10.41 -0.18 13.16
CA LEU A 373 10.74 -1.44 13.82
C LEU A 373 12.24 -1.50 14.15
N ASP A 374 12.59 -1.95 15.35
CA ASP A 374 13.97 -1.88 15.86
C ASP A 374 14.88 -2.96 15.26
N ASP A 375 14.30 -4.04 14.73
CA ASP A 375 15.03 -5.16 14.12
C ASP A 375 15.09 -5.10 12.59
N THR A 376 14.53 -4.06 11.99
CA THR A 376 14.61 -3.80 10.56
C THR A 376 15.81 -2.89 10.28
N LEU A 377 16.73 -3.36 9.43
CA LEU A 377 17.81 -2.50 8.95
C LEU A 377 17.26 -1.48 7.96
N ARG A 378 17.85 -0.29 7.96
CA ARG A 378 17.43 0.81 7.10
C ARG A 378 18.54 1.18 6.11
N CYS A 379 18.16 1.52 4.90
CA CYS A 379 19.08 2.00 3.88
C CYS A 379 19.17 3.54 3.89
N ASP A 380 20.38 4.08 3.95
CA ASP A 380 20.61 5.53 3.94
C ASP A 380 20.31 6.15 2.56
N ASP A 381 20.53 5.38 1.49
CA ASP A 381 20.31 5.80 0.10
C ASP A 381 19.72 4.66 -0.73
N VAL A 382 18.40 4.61 -0.75
CA VAL A 382 17.59 3.68 -1.57
C VAL A 382 17.89 3.76 -3.07
N SER A 383 18.50 4.84 -3.58
CA SER A 383 18.93 4.92 -4.99
C SER A 383 20.05 3.92 -5.31
N LEU A 384 20.69 3.38 -4.28
CA LEU A 384 21.66 2.30 -4.33
C LEU A 384 21.05 0.91 -4.10
N LEU A 385 19.74 0.71 -4.33
CA LEU A 385 18.94 -0.53 -4.15
C LEU A 385 19.70 -1.79 -3.70
N GLU A 386 20.55 -2.37 -4.56
CA GLU A 386 21.28 -3.63 -4.29
C GLU A 386 22.29 -3.57 -3.13
N SER A 387 22.73 -2.37 -2.75
CA SER A 387 23.62 -2.11 -1.62
C SER A 387 22.86 -1.91 -0.31
N CYS A 388 21.52 -1.84 -0.36
CA CYS A 388 20.70 -1.67 0.84
C CYS A 388 20.75 -2.94 1.69
N PRO A 389 20.95 -2.81 3.02
CA PRO A 389 21.06 -3.96 3.92
C PRO A 389 19.75 -4.74 4.09
N ASP A 390 18.63 -4.12 3.72
CA ASP A 390 17.26 -4.64 3.76
C ASP A 390 16.70 -4.95 2.36
N TYR A 391 17.55 -5.00 1.33
CA TYR A 391 17.11 -5.27 -0.05
C TYR A 391 16.49 -6.66 -0.23
N ASP A 392 16.69 -7.59 0.70
CA ASP A 392 16.09 -8.92 0.70
C ASP A 392 14.73 -8.97 1.44
N ASN A 393 14.36 -7.89 2.14
CA ASN A 393 13.16 -7.81 2.96
C ASN A 393 11.90 -7.71 2.10
N ILE A 394 10.86 -8.44 2.48
CA ILE A 394 9.57 -8.48 1.80
C ILE A 394 8.90 -7.10 1.74
N MET A 395 9.15 -6.23 2.73
CA MET A 395 8.60 -4.88 2.80
C MET A 395 9.51 -3.83 2.16
N PHE A 396 10.59 -4.20 1.47
CA PHE A 396 11.35 -3.24 0.69
C PHE A 396 10.45 -2.66 -0.43
N PRO A 397 10.44 -1.34 -0.73
CA PRO A 397 9.46 -0.70 -1.63
C PRO A 397 9.38 -1.28 -3.04
N THR A 398 10.45 -1.96 -3.45
CA THR A 398 10.54 -2.60 -4.77
C THR A 398 10.33 -4.12 -4.75
N GLY A 399 9.91 -4.69 -3.61
CA GLY A 399 9.88 -6.14 -3.37
C GLY A 399 11.27 -6.78 -3.27
N GLY A 400 12.33 -5.96 -3.27
CA GLY A 400 13.69 -6.39 -3.01
C GLY A 400 14.31 -7.26 -4.12
N ASP A 401 15.10 -8.24 -3.71
CA ASP A 401 15.65 -9.29 -4.57
C ASP A 401 14.71 -10.49 -4.78
N PHE A 402 13.46 -10.38 -4.32
CA PHE A 402 12.42 -11.41 -4.31
C PHE A 402 12.69 -12.62 -3.40
N SER A 403 13.68 -12.58 -2.51
CA SER A 403 13.84 -13.59 -1.46
C SER A 403 12.71 -13.54 -0.42
N GLY A 404 12.19 -12.32 -0.15
CA GLY A 404 11.02 -12.08 0.69
C GLY A 404 11.27 -12.42 2.16
N THR A 405 12.41 -12.00 2.70
CA THR A 405 12.73 -12.17 4.13
C THR A 405 11.83 -11.30 5.00
N MET A 406 11.66 -11.66 6.27
CA MET A 406 10.85 -10.91 7.24
C MET A 406 11.51 -11.00 8.62
N THR A 407 11.52 -9.89 9.36
CA THR A 407 12.06 -9.84 10.72
C THR A 407 11.08 -10.42 11.76
N LEU A 408 11.51 -10.57 13.01
CA LEU A 408 10.65 -11.11 14.06
C LEU A 408 9.58 -10.09 14.47
N GLN A 409 9.92 -8.80 14.54
CA GLN A 409 8.94 -7.77 14.85
C GLN A 409 7.92 -7.61 13.72
N GLN A 410 8.35 -7.70 12.45
CA GLN A 410 7.44 -7.71 11.32
C GLN A 410 6.45 -8.89 11.41
N ALA A 411 6.95 -10.10 11.69
CA ALA A 411 6.08 -11.26 11.91
C ALA A 411 5.11 -11.05 13.08
N THR A 412 5.54 -10.38 14.15
CA THR A 412 4.70 -10.08 15.32
C THR A 412 3.56 -9.13 14.96
N VAL A 413 3.80 -8.09 14.15
CA VAL A 413 2.75 -7.19 13.63
C VAL A 413 1.72 -7.98 12.81
N VAL A 414 2.17 -8.84 11.89
CA VAL A 414 1.27 -9.67 11.07
C VAL A 414 0.45 -10.64 11.95
N GLN A 415 1.08 -11.25 12.95
CA GLN A 415 0.42 -12.14 13.91
C GLN A 415 -0.56 -11.39 14.82
N ALA A 416 -0.38 -10.11 15.10
CA ALA A 416 -1.31 -9.31 15.89
C ALA A 416 -2.54 -8.83 15.10
N SER A 417 -2.50 -8.92 13.77
CA SER A 417 -3.52 -8.37 12.89
C SER A 417 -4.89 -9.07 12.94
N THR A 418 -5.87 -8.40 12.32
CA THR A 418 -7.29 -8.81 12.36
C THR A 418 -7.73 -9.62 11.14
N PHE A 419 -6.89 -9.84 10.11
CA PHE A 419 -7.32 -10.39 8.82
C PHE A 419 -7.54 -11.92 8.76
N TYR A 420 -7.26 -12.64 9.83
CA TYR A 420 -7.29 -14.10 9.85
C TYR A 420 -8.09 -14.66 11.03
N ARG A 421 -8.54 -15.91 10.96
CA ARG A 421 -9.17 -16.63 12.08
C ARG A 421 -8.10 -17.24 12.96
N GLY A 422 -7.96 -16.72 14.18
CA GLY A 422 -6.92 -17.15 15.12
C GLY A 422 -7.21 -18.49 15.79
N ILE A 423 -6.14 -19.11 16.29
CA ILE A 423 -6.16 -20.27 17.16
C ILE A 423 -5.88 -19.77 18.59
N VAL A 424 -6.77 -20.09 19.53
CA VAL A 424 -6.76 -19.50 20.88
C VAL A 424 -5.76 -20.15 21.83
N GLU A 425 -5.37 -21.39 21.56
CA GLU A 425 -4.48 -22.21 22.39
C GLU A 425 -3.72 -23.23 21.54
N GLU A 426 -2.57 -23.68 22.03
CA GLU A 426 -1.75 -24.66 21.33
C GLU A 426 -2.52 -25.96 21.06
N GLY A 427 -2.48 -26.44 19.82
CA GLY A 427 -3.22 -27.63 19.39
C GLY A 427 -4.70 -27.40 19.07
N GLY A 428 -5.24 -26.21 19.33
CA GLY A 428 -6.62 -25.85 19.04
C GLY A 428 -6.95 -25.69 17.55
N GLY A 429 -8.25 -25.65 17.25
CA GLY A 429 -8.78 -25.27 15.93
C GLY A 429 -8.78 -23.76 15.72
N ALA A 430 -8.76 -23.32 14.45
CA ALA A 430 -9.07 -21.93 14.14
C ALA A 430 -10.56 -21.69 14.38
N ALA A 431 -10.93 -20.56 14.98
CA ALA A 431 -12.34 -20.23 15.20
C ALA A 431 -13.15 -20.21 13.91
N ASP A 432 -14.45 -20.37 14.01
CA ASP A 432 -15.36 -20.22 12.88
C ASP A 432 -15.34 -18.77 12.35
N PRO A 433 -15.62 -18.56 11.06
CA PRO A 433 -15.83 -17.22 10.53
C PRO A 433 -16.97 -16.52 11.27
N LEU A 434 -16.78 -15.25 11.61
CA LEU A 434 -17.83 -14.35 12.04
C LEU A 434 -18.91 -14.26 10.95
N PRO A 435 -20.19 -14.10 11.35
CA PRO A 435 -21.29 -13.97 10.40
C PRO A 435 -21.06 -12.77 9.47
N ALA A 436 -21.56 -12.87 8.23
CA ALA A 436 -21.61 -11.72 7.32
C ALA A 436 -22.45 -10.60 7.94
N ASP A 437 -22.19 -9.35 7.53
CA ASP A 437 -22.98 -8.22 7.99
C ASP A 437 -24.46 -8.41 7.57
N PRO A 438 -25.43 -8.10 8.46
CA PRO A 438 -26.84 -8.24 8.14
C PRO A 438 -27.23 -7.40 6.91
N GLY A 439 -27.87 -8.03 5.93
CA GLY A 439 -28.50 -7.33 4.79
C GLY A 439 -27.72 -7.36 3.48
N THR A 440 -26.56 -8.01 3.40
CA THR A 440 -25.79 -8.08 2.15
C THR A 440 -26.02 -9.40 1.41
N PRO A 441 -26.67 -9.40 0.23
CA PRO A 441 -26.93 -10.63 -0.52
C PRO A 441 -25.63 -11.16 -1.13
N ALA A 442 -25.23 -12.38 -0.75
CA ALA A 442 -24.11 -13.07 -1.37
C ALA A 442 -24.42 -13.42 -2.83
N ARG A 443 -23.62 -12.93 -3.78
CA ARG A 443 -23.62 -13.42 -5.17
C ARG A 443 -22.71 -14.63 -5.28
N ARG A 444 -23.27 -15.77 -5.69
CA ARG A 444 -22.53 -17.04 -5.82
C ARG A 444 -21.92 -17.17 -7.22
N ALA A 445 -20.61 -17.41 -7.29
CA ALA A 445 -19.89 -17.67 -8.55
C ALA A 445 -19.88 -19.18 -8.90
N PRO A 446 -19.81 -19.53 -10.20
CA PRO A 446 -19.61 -20.91 -10.68
C PRO A 446 -18.16 -21.41 -10.49
N PRO A 447 -17.91 -22.73 -10.56
CA PRO A 447 -16.58 -23.32 -10.32
C PRO A 447 -15.62 -23.20 -11.54
N PRO A 448 -14.29 -23.08 -11.31
CA PRO A 448 -13.31 -22.91 -12.38
C PRO A 448 -12.84 -24.23 -13.04
N PRO A 449 -12.36 -24.18 -14.30
CA PRO A 449 -11.59 -25.25 -14.94
C PRO A 449 -10.10 -25.21 -14.55
N GLY A 450 -9.44 -26.39 -14.62
CA GLY A 450 -8.16 -26.69 -13.98
C GLY A 450 -6.91 -25.91 -14.45
N ALA A 451 -5.95 -25.79 -13.52
CA ALA A 451 -4.71 -25.03 -13.64
C ALA A 451 -3.50 -25.86 -14.14
N ASP A 452 -2.59 -25.21 -14.87
CA ASP A 452 -1.26 -25.71 -15.21
C ASP A 452 -0.22 -25.40 -14.12
N ALA A 453 0.87 -26.17 -14.10
CA ALA A 453 1.88 -26.18 -13.04
C ALA A 453 2.88 -25.00 -13.10
N PRO A 454 3.45 -24.58 -11.94
CA PRO A 454 4.39 -23.46 -11.85
C PRO A 454 5.80 -23.78 -12.38
N GLY A 455 6.42 -22.80 -13.03
CA GLY A 455 7.83 -22.82 -13.44
C GLY A 455 8.79 -22.26 -12.38
N PRO A 456 10.11 -22.46 -12.54
CA PRO A 456 11.13 -21.96 -11.61
C PRO A 456 11.37 -20.45 -11.72
N ALA A 457 11.83 -19.84 -10.63
CA ALA A 457 12.17 -18.42 -10.53
C ALA A 457 13.23 -18.00 -11.57
N PRO A 458 13.07 -16.83 -12.22
CA PRO A 458 14.04 -16.35 -13.21
C PRO A 458 15.29 -15.79 -12.54
N GLY A 459 16.44 -16.43 -12.77
CA GLY A 459 17.75 -15.79 -12.55
C GLY A 459 17.93 -14.58 -13.47
N ARG A 460 18.83 -13.65 -13.12
CA ARG A 460 19.23 -12.54 -14.01
C ARG A 460 19.81 -13.11 -15.31
N GLY A 461 18.97 -13.18 -16.34
CA GLY A 461 19.29 -13.79 -17.63
C GLY A 461 20.15 -12.89 -18.51
N ALA A 462 20.45 -13.38 -19.71
CA ALA A 462 21.23 -12.65 -20.72
C ALA A 462 20.68 -11.25 -21.03
N TRP A 463 19.36 -11.05 -20.86
CA TRP A 463 18.68 -9.75 -21.02
C TRP A 463 19.26 -8.65 -20.12
N ALA A 464 19.71 -8.98 -18.90
CA ALA A 464 20.21 -8.00 -17.94
C ALA A 464 21.63 -7.51 -18.31
N ALA A 465 22.39 -8.32 -19.05
CA ALA A 465 23.78 -8.01 -19.41
C ALA A 465 23.92 -6.82 -20.38
N THR A 466 22.84 -6.46 -21.09
CA THR A 466 22.81 -5.31 -22.01
C THR A 466 22.42 -4.00 -21.32
N LEU A 467 22.12 -4.03 -20.02
CA LEU A 467 21.68 -2.88 -19.25
C LEU A 467 22.69 -2.53 -18.15
N PRO A 468 22.76 -1.26 -17.72
CA PRO A 468 23.37 -0.94 -16.44
C PRO A 468 22.71 -1.77 -15.33
N PRO A 469 23.45 -2.30 -14.33
CA PRO A 469 22.89 -3.16 -13.29
C PRO A 469 21.66 -2.57 -12.58
N ARG A 470 21.70 -1.27 -12.25
CA ARG A 470 20.57 -0.57 -11.62
C ARG A 470 19.32 -0.53 -12.51
N VAL A 471 19.48 -0.39 -13.82
CA VAL A 471 18.36 -0.39 -14.77
C VAL A 471 17.72 -1.77 -14.83
N ALA A 472 18.54 -2.84 -14.86
CA ALA A 472 18.03 -4.20 -14.81
C ALA A 472 17.23 -4.46 -13.52
N THR A 473 17.73 -3.95 -12.39
CA THR A 473 17.08 -4.06 -11.08
C THR A 473 15.77 -3.29 -10.99
N LEU A 474 15.73 -2.03 -11.46
CA LEU A 474 14.50 -1.25 -11.54
C LEU A 474 13.47 -1.89 -12.46
N LEU A 475 13.87 -2.47 -13.59
CA LEU A 475 12.93 -3.16 -14.47
C LEU A 475 12.37 -4.45 -13.84
N ALA A 476 13.19 -5.16 -13.06
CA ALA A 476 12.83 -6.41 -12.40
C ALA A 476 11.95 -6.22 -11.17
N GLY A 477 12.24 -5.22 -10.33
CA GLY A 477 11.58 -5.00 -9.04
C GLY A 477 10.07 -4.79 -9.15
N HIS A 478 9.32 -5.19 -8.14
CA HIS A 478 7.95 -4.72 -7.94
C HIS A 478 7.96 -3.22 -7.60
N PHE A 479 6.83 -2.51 -7.69
CA PHE A 479 6.68 -1.16 -7.17
C PHE A 479 5.34 -1.09 -6.42
N CYS A 480 5.38 -0.67 -5.16
CA CYS A 480 4.17 -0.31 -4.43
C CYS A 480 3.61 1.01 -4.98
N GLY A 481 2.28 1.15 -5.00
CA GLY A 481 1.62 2.36 -5.49
C GLY A 481 2.03 3.65 -4.75
N GLN A 482 2.44 3.56 -3.48
CA GLN A 482 2.90 4.71 -2.69
C GLN A 482 4.09 5.41 -3.34
N SER A 483 5.13 4.64 -3.67
CA SER A 483 6.36 5.20 -4.25
C SER A 483 6.05 5.97 -5.55
N ALA A 484 5.11 5.48 -6.34
CA ALA A 484 4.67 6.18 -7.55
C ALA A 484 3.87 7.47 -7.21
N ALA A 485 2.94 7.41 -6.25
CA ALA A 485 2.08 8.53 -5.86
C ALA A 485 2.81 9.71 -5.18
N THR A 486 3.92 9.45 -4.50
CA THR A 486 4.75 10.52 -3.90
C THR A 486 5.43 11.38 -4.96
N GLY A 487 5.35 10.99 -6.24
CA GLY A 487 5.89 11.72 -7.38
C GLY A 487 7.23 11.14 -7.85
N THR A 488 7.61 9.97 -7.34
CA THR A 488 8.74 9.22 -7.87
C THR A 488 8.34 8.67 -9.24
N ASP A 489 8.61 9.45 -10.29
CA ASP A 489 8.44 8.98 -11.67
C ASP A 489 9.42 7.82 -11.90
N PHE A 490 8.89 6.60 -11.94
CA PHE A 490 9.66 5.39 -12.24
C PHE A 490 10.55 5.57 -13.47
N PHE A 491 10.06 6.22 -14.52
CA PHE A 491 10.85 6.41 -15.74
C PHE A 491 11.93 7.48 -15.56
N ALA A 492 11.72 8.46 -14.67
CA ALA A 492 12.76 9.38 -14.26
C ALA A 492 13.85 8.66 -13.45
N LEU A 493 13.48 7.78 -12.51
CA LEU A 493 14.44 6.91 -11.80
C LEU A 493 15.21 6.02 -12.77
N LEU A 494 14.50 5.38 -13.71
CA LEU A 494 15.09 4.53 -14.73
C LEU A 494 16.08 5.32 -15.59
N GLY A 495 15.70 6.52 -16.02
CA GLY A 495 16.56 7.44 -16.76
C GLY A 495 17.80 7.86 -15.98
N ALA A 496 17.63 8.22 -14.69
CA ALA A 496 18.74 8.58 -13.79
C ALA A 496 19.70 7.40 -13.55
N ALA A 497 19.20 6.17 -13.59
CA ALA A 497 20.00 4.95 -13.52
C ALA A 497 20.73 4.60 -14.84
N GLY A 498 20.56 5.40 -15.90
CA GLY A 498 21.15 5.17 -17.23
C GLY A 498 20.25 4.38 -18.18
N GLY A 499 18.97 4.20 -17.86
CA GLY A 499 17.98 3.44 -18.61
C GLY A 499 17.19 4.28 -19.61
N ALA A 500 17.79 5.33 -20.17
CA ALA A 500 17.15 6.21 -21.16
C ALA A 500 17.45 5.81 -22.62
N GLU A 501 18.31 4.80 -22.83
CA GLU A 501 18.75 4.37 -24.15
C GLU A 501 17.67 3.51 -24.83
N LEU A 502 17.17 3.98 -25.99
CA LEU A 502 16.07 3.34 -26.72
C LEU A 502 16.39 1.89 -27.15
N ASP A 503 17.57 1.67 -27.73
CA ASP A 503 17.91 0.37 -28.33
C ASP A 503 18.06 -0.76 -27.29
N PRO A 504 18.73 -0.56 -26.14
CA PRO A 504 18.74 -1.54 -25.05
C PRO A 504 17.35 -1.86 -24.50
N LEU A 505 16.48 -0.87 -24.32
CA LEU A 505 15.12 -1.09 -23.81
C LEU A 505 14.27 -1.93 -24.77
N LEU A 506 14.32 -1.62 -26.07
CA LEU A 506 13.66 -2.41 -27.10
C LEU A 506 14.23 -3.84 -27.19
N ALA A 507 15.56 -4.00 -27.05
CA ALA A 507 16.18 -5.32 -27.03
C ALA A 507 15.66 -6.18 -25.88
N VAL A 508 15.55 -5.63 -24.67
CA VAL A 508 14.99 -6.32 -23.51
C VAL A 508 13.51 -6.65 -23.70
N GLY A 509 12.72 -5.72 -24.26
CA GLY A 509 11.31 -5.95 -24.57
C GLY A 509 11.07 -7.11 -25.55
N ARG A 510 11.99 -7.33 -26.49
CA ARG A 510 11.96 -8.44 -27.45
C ARG A 510 12.44 -9.77 -26.87
N ASP A 511 13.31 -9.76 -25.87
CA ASP A 511 13.94 -10.96 -25.35
C ASP A 511 12.91 -11.87 -24.66
N PRO A 512 12.59 -13.06 -25.21
CA PRO A 512 11.63 -13.97 -24.59
C PRO A 512 12.15 -14.59 -23.29
N ALA A 513 13.45 -14.50 -23.00
CA ALA A 513 14.05 -14.95 -21.74
C ALA A 513 13.96 -13.89 -20.62
N ALA A 514 13.60 -12.64 -20.95
CA ALA A 514 13.32 -11.63 -19.93
C ALA A 514 11.95 -11.91 -19.27
N PRO A 515 11.81 -11.72 -17.94
CA PRO A 515 10.52 -11.81 -17.27
C PRO A 515 9.48 -10.90 -17.92
N VAL A 516 8.22 -11.34 -17.99
CA VAL A 516 7.19 -10.63 -18.75
C VAL A 516 6.96 -9.19 -18.26
N GLN A 517 7.07 -8.96 -16.95
CA GLN A 517 7.00 -7.64 -16.32
C GLN A 517 8.18 -6.75 -16.70
N VAL A 518 9.40 -7.30 -16.76
CA VAL A 518 10.60 -6.60 -17.23
C VAL A 518 10.39 -6.15 -18.67
N ARG A 519 9.90 -7.05 -19.53
CA ARG A 519 9.61 -6.76 -20.94
C ARG A 519 8.58 -5.64 -21.08
N ALA A 520 7.46 -5.74 -20.35
CA ALA A 520 6.40 -4.74 -20.38
C ALA A 520 6.91 -3.34 -20.01
N ARG A 521 7.65 -3.23 -18.89
CA ARG A 521 8.21 -1.95 -18.45
C ARG A 521 9.28 -1.41 -19.40
N ALA A 522 10.14 -2.27 -19.95
CA ALA A 522 11.13 -1.86 -20.93
C ALA A 522 10.48 -1.30 -22.20
N LEU A 523 9.39 -1.91 -22.68
CA LEU A 523 8.63 -1.43 -23.84
C LEU A 523 7.91 -0.10 -23.57
N ALA A 524 7.34 0.07 -22.38
CA ALA A 524 6.77 1.34 -21.96
C ALA A 524 7.83 2.46 -21.87
N ALA A 525 9.00 2.15 -21.29
CA ALA A 525 10.14 3.06 -21.17
C ALA A 525 10.71 3.43 -22.54
N ALA A 526 10.79 2.48 -23.48
CA ALA A 526 11.27 2.70 -24.84
C ALA A 526 10.43 3.77 -25.56
N GLY A 527 9.11 3.77 -25.35
CA GLY A 527 8.22 4.79 -25.88
C GLY A 527 8.56 6.21 -25.39
N ARG A 528 8.82 6.36 -24.08
CA ARG A 528 9.23 7.64 -23.47
C ARG A 528 10.62 8.09 -23.91
N ALA A 529 11.57 7.16 -23.96
CA ALA A 529 12.92 7.43 -24.47
C ALA A 529 12.88 7.94 -25.93
N ALA A 530 12.03 7.34 -26.76
CA ALA A 530 11.82 7.78 -28.13
C ALA A 530 11.22 9.20 -28.19
N ALA A 531 10.22 9.50 -27.36
CA ALA A 531 9.63 10.84 -27.27
C ALA A 531 10.66 11.91 -26.85
N ALA A 532 11.54 11.58 -25.90
CA ALA A 532 12.58 12.47 -25.39
C ALA A 532 13.69 12.75 -26.40
N ALA A 533 13.94 11.85 -27.36
CA ALA A 533 15.01 12.03 -28.35
C ALA A 533 14.78 13.20 -29.33
N HIS A 534 13.58 13.79 -29.37
CA HIS A 534 13.12 14.90 -30.24
C HIS A 534 13.29 14.71 -31.77
N ALA A 535 14.01 13.67 -32.22
CA ALA A 535 14.23 13.35 -33.61
C ALA A 535 13.14 12.42 -34.16
N ALA A 536 12.59 12.76 -35.33
CA ALA A 536 11.50 12.00 -35.94
C ALA A 536 11.87 10.55 -36.29
N ALA A 537 13.12 10.27 -36.65
CA ALA A 537 13.56 8.94 -37.06
C ALA A 537 13.57 7.92 -35.89
N PRO A 538 14.18 8.20 -34.71
CA PRO A 538 14.04 7.35 -33.53
C PRO A 538 12.59 7.09 -33.11
N VAL A 539 11.73 8.12 -33.12
CA VAL A 539 10.30 7.99 -32.79
C VAL A 539 9.61 7.03 -33.76
N ALA A 540 9.78 7.23 -35.07
CA ALA A 540 9.16 6.38 -36.08
C ALA A 540 9.62 4.91 -35.96
N ARG A 541 10.92 4.68 -35.71
CA ARG A 541 11.47 3.34 -35.49
C ARG A 541 10.86 2.68 -34.25
N ALA A 542 10.87 3.36 -33.11
CA ALA A 542 10.31 2.85 -31.86
C ALA A 542 8.83 2.51 -32.00
N VAL A 543 8.04 3.44 -32.58
CA VAL A 543 6.61 3.23 -32.81
C VAL A 543 6.35 2.02 -33.70
N ALA A 544 7.07 1.87 -34.82
CA ALA A 544 6.90 0.73 -35.71
C ALA A 544 7.14 -0.60 -35.00
N GLU A 545 8.15 -0.66 -34.15
CA GLU A 545 8.52 -1.86 -33.43
C GLU A 545 7.54 -2.19 -32.29
N LEU A 546 7.19 -1.20 -31.48
CA LEU A 546 6.19 -1.36 -30.42
C LEU A 546 4.85 -1.80 -31.03
N GLN A 547 4.46 -1.26 -32.18
CA GLN A 547 3.24 -1.66 -32.89
C GLN A 547 3.29 -3.13 -33.31
N ALA A 548 4.44 -3.62 -33.78
CA ALA A 548 4.61 -5.03 -34.14
C ALA A 548 4.47 -5.94 -32.92
N LEU A 549 5.06 -5.56 -31.78
CA LEU A 549 4.97 -6.32 -30.53
C LEU A 549 3.55 -6.30 -29.94
N ALA A 550 2.87 -5.15 -29.95
CA ALA A 550 1.49 -5.03 -29.46
C ALA A 550 0.51 -5.89 -30.29
N ALA A 551 0.72 -5.97 -31.60
CA ALA A 551 -0.17 -6.70 -32.51
C ALA A 551 0.15 -8.21 -32.66
N ASP A 552 1.26 -8.70 -32.12
CA ASP A 552 1.62 -10.13 -32.21
C ASP A 552 0.94 -10.94 -31.09
N PRO A 553 -0.06 -11.78 -31.40
CA PRO A 553 -0.81 -12.54 -30.39
C PRO A 553 0.02 -13.63 -29.71
N ARG A 554 1.24 -13.92 -30.21
CA ARG A 554 2.18 -14.84 -29.57
C ARG A 554 2.93 -14.18 -28.41
N GLN A 555 2.90 -12.84 -28.32
CA GLN A 555 3.50 -12.13 -27.20
C GLN A 555 2.61 -12.28 -25.97
N PRO A 556 3.19 -12.44 -24.76
CA PRO A 556 2.43 -12.42 -23.53
C PRO A 556 1.63 -11.12 -23.42
N ARG A 557 0.36 -11.21 -22.96
CA ARG A 557 -0.55 -10.06 -22.79
C ARG A 557 0.15 -8.84 -22.21
N ARG A 558 0.85 -9.00 -21.08
CA ARG A 558 1.48 -7.88 -20.37
C ARG A 558 2.60 -7.18 -21.15
N ALA A 559 3.37 -7.92 -21.96
CA ALA A 559 4.34 -7.31 -22.87
C ALA A 559 3.63 -6.48 -23.96
N ARG A 560 2.49 -6.96 -24.47
CA ARG A 560 1.65 -6.22 -25.43
C ARG A 560 1.09 -4.93 -24.81
N LEU A 561 0.63 -4.97 -23.55
CA LEU A 561 0.17 -3.79 -22.82
C LEU A 561 1.30 -2.75 -22.64
N GLY A 562 2.50 -3.20 -22.24
CA GLY A 562 3.68 -2.32 -22.15
C GLY A 562 4.02 -1.66 -23.51
N ALA A 563 3.88 -2.39 -24.61
CA ALA A 563 4.07 -1.82 -25.94
C ALA A 563 2.99 -0.79 -26.31
N ILE A 564 1.72 -1.03 -25.96
CA ILE A 564 0.62 -0.07 -26.13
C ILE A 564 0.91 1.24 -25.37
N GLN A 565 1.32 1.13 -24.10
CA GLN A 565 1.69 2.27 -23.26
C GLN A 565 2.88 3.04 -23.84
N GLY A 566 3.89 2.32 -24.36
CA GLY A 566 5.03 2.91 -25.06
C GLY A 566 4.60 3.69 -26.30
N ILE A 567 3.68 3.16 -27.10
CA ILE A 567 3.16 3.86 -28.29
C ILE A 567 2.39 5.12 -27.91
N ALA A 568 1.55 5.05 -26.88
CA ALA A 568 0.81 6.20 -26.37
C ALA A 568 1.76 7.34 -25.96
N SER A 569 2.85 6.98 -25.27
CA SER A 569 3.88 7.93 -24.83
C SER A 569 4.69 8.51 -26.01
N ALA A 570 5.01 7.69 -27.02
CA ALA A 570 5.82 8.11 -28.16
C ALA A 570 5.03 8.92 -29.21
N SER A 571 3.78 8.53 -29.48
CA SER A 571 2.96 9.13 -30.54
C SER A 571 1.46 8.84 -30.33
N PRO A 572 0.69 9.83 -29.84
CA PRO A 572 -0.77 9.69 -29.69
C PRO A 572 -1.49 9.37 -31.02
N ALA A 573 -0.96 9.84 -32.15
CA ALA A 573 -1.49 9.50 -33.47
C ALA A 573 -1.30 8.02 -33.82
N ALA A 574 -0.14 7.45 -33.47
CA ALA A 574 0.14 6.03 -33.66
C ALA A 574 -0.69 5.15 -32.72
N ALA A 575 -1.00 5.62 -31.51
CA ALA A 575 -1.89 4.94 -30.57
C ALA A 575 -3.31 4.83 -31.13
N ARG A 576 -3.87 5.92 -31.68
CA ARG A 576 -5.16 5.89 -32.38
C ARG A 576 -5.17 4.92 -33.57
N ALA A 577 -4.09 4.92 -34.37
CA ALA A 577 -3.97 4.01 -35.49
C ALA A 577 -3.86 2.54 -35.05
N LEU A 578 -3.15 2.26 -33.95
CA LEU A 578 -3.08 0.93 -33.36
C LEU A 578 -4.44 0.47 -32.85
N ALA A 579 -5.14 1.31 -32.08
CA ALA A 579 -6.47 0.99 -31.55
C ALA A 579 -7.45 0.60 -32.66
N ALA A 580 -7.47 1.34 -33.76
CA ALA A 580 -8.31 1.01 -34.91
C ALA A 580 -7.98 -0.35 -35.55
N ARG A 581 -6.73 -0.81 -35.45
CA ARG A 581 -6.31 -2.15 -35.92
C ARG A 581 -6.64 -3.26 -34.93
N LEU A 582 -6.68 -2.96 -33.63
CA LEU A 582 -6.90 -3.92 -32.55
C LEU A 582 -8.37 -4.04 -32.10
N THR A 583 -9.32 -3.38 -32.76
CA THR A 583 -10.78 -3.47 -32.50
C THR A 583 -11.40 -4.87 -32.62
N ALA A 584 -10.61 -5.88 -32.99
CA ALA A 584 -11.02 -7.28 -33.06
C ALA A 584 -9.90 -8.21 -32.58
N ASP A 585 -9.09 -7.74 -31.62
CA ASP A 585 -8.06 -8.57 -31.01
C ASP A 585 -8.71 -9.75 -30.27
N PRO A 586 -8.16 -10.97 -30.37
CA PRO A 586 -8.68 -12.11 -29.60
C PRO A 586 -8.55 -11.91 -28.08
N ASP A 587 -7.65 -11.03 -27.63
CA ASP A 587 -7.52 -10.66 -26.22
C ASP A 587 -8.28 -9.35 -25.94
N GLY A 588 -9.49 -9.47 -25.39
CA GLY A 588 -10.36 -8.32 -25.12
C GLY A 588 -9.73 -7.27 -24.21
N VAL A 589 -8.79 -7.65 -23.33
CA VAL A 589 -8.04 -6.70 -22.50
C VAL A 589 -7.14 -5.83 -23.37
N VAL A 590 -6.44 -6.43 -24.34
CA VAL A 590 -5.54 -5.72 -25.26
C VAL A 590 -6.31 -4.75 -26.15
N GLU A 591 -7.46 -5.17 -26.68
CA GLU A 591 -8.37 -4.29 -27.43
C GLU A 591 -8.77 -3.06 -26.58
N ARG A 592 -9.28 -3.29 -25.36
CA ARG A 592 -9.75 -2.21 -24.47
C ARG A 592 -8.63 -1.26 -24.07
N MET A 593 -7.44 -1.78 -23.76
CA MET A 593 -6.28 -0.95 -23.41
C MET A 593 -5.75 -0.16 -24.60
N ALA A 594 -5.76 -0.72 -25.82
CA ALA A 594 -5.44 0.04 -27.02
C ALA A 594 -6.45 1.18 -27.27
N ALA A 595 -7.75 0.90 -27.12
CA ALA A 595 -8.80 1.90 -27.22
C ALA A 595 -8.68 3.00 -26.15
N ARG A 596 -8.20 2.66 -24.94
CA ARG A 596 -7.90 3.62 -23.88
C ARG A 596 -6.70 4.49 -24.23
N ALA A 597 -5.59 3.90 -24.63
CA ALA A 597 -4.36 4.60 -25.03
C ALA A 597 -4.54 5.56 -26.22
N ALA A 598 -5.60 5.39 -27.00
CA ALA A 598 -5.97 6.25 -28.13
C ALA A 598 -6.74 7.52 -27.73
N ARG A 599 -7.32 7.55 -26.53
CA ARG A 599 -8.02 8.71 -25.96
C ARG A 599 -7.00 9.63 -25.30
#